data_AF-A0AAJ5FNE1-F1
#
_entry.id   AF-A0AAJ5FNE1-F1
#
_cell.length_a   1.000
_cell.length_b   1.000
_cell.length_c   1.000
_cell.angle_alpha   90.00
_cell.angle_beta   90.00
_cell.angle_gamma   90.00
#
_symmetry.space_group_name_H-M   'P 1'
#
loop_
_entity.id
_entity.type
_entity.pdbx_description
1 polymer ?
#
loop_
_entity_poly.entity_id
_entity_poly.type
_entity_poly.pdbx_seq_one_letter_code
_entity_poly.pdbx_strand_id
1 'polypeptide(L)'
;MTTVDRKDLEALVAQQKETREPAAEVVRVDETHLTINNHPYELVVNVRDGFDFTEFAARFSTILSKFDYIVGDWGFEQLRLKGFYAEERSGAKQNQIEAVQDYLYEMCNFGCAYFILHNLDVKTAPKPRRNRRRRNTNGPKVEKTTATAAQPAVKADTAGDKPSHANNNHRRRSRHRRRNTTHPYTEERRTTVKPTSTAAKTVTVATGGQGRRHFTIRKKEEK
;
A
#
# COMPACT_ATOMS: atom_id res chain seq x y z
N MET A 1 -5.54 42.02 -5.91
CA MET A 1 -5.34 40.58 -6.16
C MET A 1 -4.89 40.46 -7.59
N THR A 2 -3.59 40.30 -7.83
CA THR A 2 -3.06 40.03 -9.17
C THR A 2 -3.56 38.64 -9.58
N THR A 3 -4.39 38.60 -10.62
CA THR A 3 -4.83 37.35 -11.23
C THR A 3 -3.62 36.72 -11.90
N VAL A 4 -3.19 35.55 -11.40
CA VAL A 4 -2.15 34.80 -12.09
C VAL A 4 -2.79 34.24 -13.35
N ASP A 5 -2.35 34.70 -14.51
CA ASP A 5 -2.90 34.26 -15.78
C ASP A 5 -2.48 32.81 -16.04
N ARG A 6 -3.32 32.05 -16.75
CA ARG A 6 -3.09 30.64 -17.05
C ARG A 6 -1.71 30.39 -17.70
N LYS A 7 -1.28 31.33 -18.56
CA LYS A 7 0.03 31.26 -19.24
C LYS A 7 1.19 31.37 -18.25
N ASP A 8 1.07 32.20 -17.22
CA ASP A 8 2.11 32.36 -16.21
C ASP A 8 2.22 31.11 -15.33
N LEU A 9 1.10 30.47 -15.01
CA LEU A 9 1.09 29.17 -14.31
C LEU A 9 1.73 28.06 -15.16
N GLU A 10 1.40 27.98 -16.45
CA GLU A 10 2.00 27.01 -17.37
C GLU A 10 3.52 27.22 -17.50
N ALA A 11 3.96 28.49 -17.60
CA ALA A 11 5.38 28.85 -17.65
C ALA A 11 6.12 28.47 -16.37
N LEU A 12 5.52 28.71 -15.19
CA LEU A 12 6.11 28.32 -13.91
C LEU A 12 6.22 26.80 -13.76
N VAL A 13 5.22 26.04 -14.21
CA VAL A 13 5.27 24.56 -14.21
C VAL A 13 6.35 24.04 -15.16
N ALA A 14 6.51 24.65 -16.33
CA ALA A 14 7.57 24.30 -17.28
C ALA A 14 8.97 24.57 -16.70
N GLN A 15 9.19 25.75 -16.12
CA GLN A 15 10.46 26.07 -15.43
C GLN A 15 10.76 25.11 -14.28
N GLN A 16 9.74 24.72 -13.50
CA GLN A 16 9.91 23.76 -12.42
C GLN A 16 10.24 22.36 -12.93
N LYS A 17 9.72 21.96 -14.10
CA LYS A 17 10.09 20.69 -14.74
C LYS A 17 11.53 20.69 -15.25
N GLU A 18 11.99 21.78 -15.86
CA GLU A 18 13.37 21.90 -16.36
C GLU A 18 14.41 21.95 -15.24
N THR A 19 14.09 22.62 -14.13
CA THR A 19 15.00 22.73 -12.98
C THR A 19 15.09 21.45 -12.15
N ARG A 20 14.17 20.50 -12.34
CA ARG A 20 14.19 19.25 -11.58
C ARG A 20 15.16 18.28 -12.23
N GLU A 21 16.28 18.03 -11.56
CA GLU A 21 17.23 17.00 -11.98
C GLU A 21 16.53 15.65 -12.18
N PRO A 22 16.87 14.88 -13.23
CA PRO A 22 16.27 13.60 -13.50
C PRO A 22 16.56 12.64 -12.33
N ALA A 23 15.50 12.08 -11.74
CA ALA A 23 15.62 11.23 -10.56
C ALA A 23 16.25 9.86 -10.85
N ALA A 24 16.44 9.51 -12.13
CA ALA A 24 17.05 8.26 -12.55
C ALA A 24 17.72 8.41 -13.91
N GLU A 25 18.82 7.69 -14.08
CA GLU A 25 19.47 7.52 -15.37
C GLU A 25 18.77 6.37 -16.11
N VAL A 26 18.11 6.69 -17.22
CA VAL A 26 17.43 5.71 -18.07
C VAL A 26 18.13 5.69 -19.43
N VAL A 27 18.63 4.53 -19.82
CA VAL A 27 19.32 4.30 -21.09
C VAL A 27 18.51 3.30 -21.90
N ARG A 28 18.21 3.65 -23.16
CA ARG A 28 17.56 2.73 -24.10
C ARG A 28 18.61 1.80 -24.69
N VAL A 29 18.44 0.49 -24.51
CA VAL A 29 19.32 -0.53 -25.11
C VAL A 29 18.75 -0.92 -26.47
N ASP A 30 17.50 -1.36 -26.50
CA ASP A 30 16.79 -1.80 -27.69
C ASP A 30 15.35 -1.21 -27.74
N GLU A 31 14.52 -1.72 -28.64
CA GLU A 31 13.09 -1.38 -28.68
C GLU A 31 12.32 -1.92 -27.47
N THR A 32 12.70 -3.11 -27.00
CA THR A 32 12.05 -3.77 -25.86
C THR A 32 12.92 -3.79 -24.60
N HIS A 33 14.21 -3.48 -24.68
CA HIS A 33 15.13 -3.55 -23.53
C HIS A 33 15.62 -2.17 -23.11
N LEU A 34 15.58 -1.92 -21.80
CA LEU A 34 15.93 -0.65 -21.18
C LEU A 34 16.84 -0.90 -19.99
N THR A 35 17.76 0.02 -19.71
CA THR A 35 18.58 -0.02 -18.50
C THR A 35 18.28 1.19 -17.65
N ILE A 36 17.83 0.99 -16.41
CA ILE A 36 17.53 2.08 -15.47
C ILE A 36 18.45 1.96 -14.26
N ASN A 37 19.30 2.96 -14.01
CA ASN A 37 20.30 2.94 -12.93
C ASN A 37 21.15 1.64 -12.91
N ASN A 38 21.56 1.15 -14.09
CA ASN A 38 22.26 -0.13 -14.32
C ASN A 38 21.42 -1.41 -14.11
N HIS A 39 20.11 -1.30 -13.94
CA HIS A 39 19.23 -2.46 -13.82
C HIS A 39 18.54 -2.73 -15.17
N PRO A 40 18.56 -3.96 -15.69
CA PRO A 40 17.89 -4.31 -16.94
C PRO A 40 16.38 -4.46 -16.75
N TYR A 41 15.62 -3.87 -17.68
CA TYR A 41 14.18 -3.92 -17.79
C TYR A 41 13.77 -4.37 -19.19
N GLU A 42 12.66 -5.09 -19.27
CA GLU A 42 12.07 -5.59 -20.50
C GLU A 42 10.63 -5.07 -20.65
N LEU A 43 10.31 -4.55 -21.83
CA LEU A 43 8.97 -4.13 -22.22
C LEU A 43 8.19 -5.37 -22.68
N VAL A 44 7.35 -5.88 -21.79
CA VAL A 44 6.58 -7.12 -22.03
C VAL A 44 5.31 -6.83 -22.81
N VAL A 45 4.64 -5.72 -22.50
CA VAL A 45 3.37 -5.34 -23.12
C VAL A 45 3.43 -3.87 -23.51
N ASN A 46 3.07 -3.58 -24.76
CA ASN A 46 2.88 -2.23 -25.25
C ASN A 46 1.55 -2.16 -26.03
N VAL A 47 0.56 -1.49 -25.46
CA VAL A 47 -0.77 -1.35 -26.05
C VAL A 47 -0.96 0.08 -26.52
N ARG A 48 -1.30 0.22 -27.80
CA ARG A 48 -1.54 1.52 -28.48
C ARG A 48 -0.34 2.46 -28.40
N ASP A 49 0.86 1.90 -28.56
CA ASP A 49 2.12 2.65 -28.49
C ASP A 49 2.24 3.50 -27.21
N GLY A 50 1.77 2.95 -26.09
CA GLY A 50 1.73 3.65 -24.81
C GLY A 50 3.11 3.87 -24.19
N PHE A 51 4.16 3.20 -24.64
CA PHE A 51 5.50 3.40 -24.11
C PHE A 51 6.21 4.59 -24.75
N ASP A 52 6.34 5.68 -23.99
CA ASP A 52 7.18 6.83 -24.34
C ASP A 52 8.39 6.89 -23.41
N PHE A 53 9.59 6.81 -24.00
CA PHE A 53 10.86 6.82 -23.27
C PHE A 53 11.09 8.10 -22.47
N THR A 54 10.74 9.26 -23.05
CA THR A 54 11.03 10.57 -22.46
C THR A 54 10.14 10.84 -21.26
N GLU A 55 8.84 10.58 -21.41
CA GLU A 55 7.85 10.73 -20.33
C GLU A 55 8.08 9.71 -19.23
N PHE A 56 8.46 8.47 -19.59
CA PHE A 56 8.84 7.46 -18.62
C PHE A 56 10.05 7.90 -17.79
N ALA A 57 11.14 8.34 -18.43
CA ALA A 57 12.35 8.77 -17.73
C ALA A 57 12.08 9.97 -16.79
N ALA A 58 11.23 10.92 -17.22
CA ALA A 58 10.87 12.07 -16.40
C ALA A 58 10.02 11.71 -15.16
N ARG A 59 9.17 10.67 -15.28
CA ARG A 59 8.25 10.23 -14.22
C ARG A 59 8.81 9.13 -13.34
N PHE A 60 9.80 8.39 -13.81
CA PHE A 60 10.38 7.28 -13.06
C PHE A 60 10.93 7.76 -11.71
N SER A 61 10.62 6.99 -10.67
CA SER A 61 11.14 7.21 -9.34
C SER A 61 11.87 5.95 -8.89
N THR A 62 13.04 6.12 -8.27
CA THR A 62 13.87 5.01 -7.78
C THR A 62 13.13 4.06 -6.84
N ILE A 63 12.07 4.52 -6.15
CA ILE A 63 11.19 3.68 -5.34
C ILE A 63 10.49 2.58 -6.14
N LEU A 64 10.28 2.78 -7.44
CA LEU A 64 9.64 1.79 -8.31
C LEU A 64 10.54 0.59 -8.58
N SER A 65 11.86 0.74 -8.44
CA SER A 65 12.83 -0.35 -8.64
C SER A 65 12.69 -1.51 -7.64
N LYS A 66 11.89 -1.35 -6.58
CA LYS A 66 11.59 -2.43 -5.61
C LYS A 66 10.57 -3.44 -6.15
N PHE A 67 9.81 -3.06 -7.18
CA PHE A 67 8.76 -3.86 -7.78
C PHE A 67 9.31 -4.70 -8.92
N ASP A 68 8.65 -5.84 -9.17
CA ASP A 68 9.02 -6.78 -10.24
C ASP A 68 8.42 -6.36 -11.58
N TYR A 69 7.27 -5.69 -11.55
CA TYR A 69 6.59 -5.15 -12.72
C TYR A 69 6.24 -3.68 -12.50
N ILE A 70 6.34 -2.88 -13.55
CA ILE A 70 5.91 -1.48 -13.57
C ILE A 70 4.88 -1.35 -14.69
N VAL A 71 3.67 -0.95 -14.33
CA VAL A 71 2.62 -0.63 -15.27
C VAL A 71 2.61 0.88 -15.47
N GLY A 72 2.74 1.29 -16.72
CA GLY A 72 2.57 2.68 -17.14
C GLY A 72 1.26 2.84 -17.87
N ASP A 73 0.41 3.75 -17.41
CA ASP A 73 -0.90 3.98 -18.01
C ASP A 73 -1.19 5.47 -18.19
N TRP A 74 -1.95 5.82 -19.23
CA TRP A 74 -2.20 7.21 -19.61
C TRP A 74 -3.54 7.71 -19.09
N GLY A 75 -3.50 8.49 -18.02
CA GLY A 75 -4.68 9.17 -17.47
C GLY A 75 -4.65 10.66 -17.82
N PHE A 76 -5.64 11.16 -18.56
CA PHE A 76 -5.72 12.58 -18.95
C PHE A 76 -4.42 13.10 -19.59
N GLU A 77 -3.86 12.32 -20.52
CA GLU A 77 -2.57 12.61 -21.20
C GLU A 77 -1.37 12.72 -20.26
N GLN A 78 -1.49 12.24 -19.02
CA GLN A 78 -0.38 12.17 -18.08
C GLN A 78 -0.02 10.71 -17.83
N LEU A 79 1.26 10.41 -18.01
CA LEU A 79 1.81 9.10 -17.68
C LEU A 79 1.76 8.89 -16.16
N ARG A 80 1.13 7.78 -15.76
CA ARG A 80 1.07 7.30 -14.38
C ARG A 80 1.87 6.00 -14.29
N LEU A 81 2.67 5.86 -13.24
CA LEU A 81 3.47 4.66 -13.00
C LEU A 81 3.00 3.97 -11.71
N LYS A 82 2.69 2.68 -11.81
CA LYS A 82 2.26 1.83 -10.69
C LYS A 82 3.13 0.57 -10.67
N GLY A 83 3.68 0.25 -9.50
CA GLY A 83 4.49 -0.94 -9.31
C GLY A 83 3.67 -2.14 -8.80
N PHE A 84 3.99 -3.32 -9.32
CA PHE A 84 3.40 -4.61 -8.98
C PHE A 84 4.49 -5.65 -8.69
N TYR A 85 4.15 -6.60 -7.83
CA TYR A 85 5.00 -7.72 -7.48
C TYR A 85 4.65 -8.95 -8.32
N ALA A 86 5.63 -9.83 -8.48
CA ALA A 86 5.39 -11.16 -9.02
C ALA A 86 4.56 -12.00 -8.03
N GLU A 87 3.73 -12.91 -8.55
CA GLU A 87 2.79 -13.75 -7.78
C GLU A 87 3.45 -14.47 -6.59
N GLU A 88 4.69 -14.92 -6.76
CA GLU A 88 5.46 -15.63 -5.72
C GLU A 88 5.84 -14.75 -4.51
N ARG A 89 5.84 -13.43 -4.67
CA ARG A 89 6.29 -12.51 -3.62
C ARG A 89 5.15 -12.21 -2.65
N SER A 90 5.45 -12.30 -1.36
CA SER A 90 4.51 -11.90 -0.31
C SER A 90 4.25 -10.38 -0.37
N GLY A 91 2.99 -10.02 -0.65
CA GLY A 91 2.53 -8.64 -0.77
C GLY A 91 1.01 -8.55 -0.67
N ALA A 92 0.47 -7.33 -0.64
CA ALA A 92 -0.97 -7.12 -0.75
C ALA A 92 -1.45 -7.60 -2.13
N LYS A 93 -2.57 -8.33 -2.19
CA LYS A 93 -3.12 -8.88 -3.44
C LYS A 93 -3.30 -7.82 -4.54
N GLN A 94 -3.72 -6.62 -4.18
CA GLN A 94 -3.86 -5.48 -5.11
C GLN A 94 -2.57 -5.06 -5.81
N ASN A 95 -1.42 -5.37 -5.22
CA ASN A 95 -0.11 -5.05 -5.78
C ASN A 95 0.52 -6.27 -6.47
N GLN A 96 -0.23 -7.32 -6.76
CA GLN A 96 0.27 -8.48 -7.51
C GLN A 96 0.00 -8.31 -9.00
N ILE A 97 0.83 -8.96 -9.82
CA ILE A 97 0.67 -8.97 -11.28
C ILE A 97 -0.73 -9.41 -11.73
N GLU A 98 -1.36 -10.35 -11.02
CA GLU A 98 -2.73 -10.80 -11.29
C GLU A 98 -3.77 -9.67 -11.22
N ALA A 99 -3.56 -8.70 -10.32
CA ALA A 99 -4.47 -7.57 -10.11
C ALA A 99 -4.25 -6.42 -11.11
N VAL A 100 -3.27 -6.53 -12.03
CA VAL A 100 -3.02 -5.48 -13.04
C VAL A 100 -4.24 -5.28 -13.93
N GLN A 101 -4.93 -6.35 -14.30
CA GLN A 101 -6.11 -6.24 -15.15
C GLN A 101 -7.24 -5.48 -14.46
N ASP A 102 -7.49 -5.79 -13.19
CA ASP A 102 -8.48 -5.08 -12.36
C ASP A 102 -8.09 -3.60 -12.20
N TYR A 103 -6.81 -3.32 -11.92
CA TYR A 103 -6.29 -1.96 -11.85
C TYR A 103 -6.55 -1.15 -13.14
N LEU A 104 -6.28 -1.75 -14.30
CA LEU A 104 -6.52 -1.09 -15.59
C LEU A 104 -8.01 -0.83 -15.83
N TYR A 105 -8.90 -1.76 -15.44
CA TYR A 105 -10.34 -1.55 -15.55
C TYR A 105 -10.89 -0.50 -14.59
N GLU A 106 -10.34 -0.38 -13.39
CA GLU A 106 -10.80 0.57 -12.38
C GLU A 106 -10.26 1.98 -12.62
N MET A 107 -9.01 2.10 -13.05
CA MET A 107 -8.27 3.37 -13.03
C MET A 107 -7.93 3.94 -14.41
N CYS A 108 -7.85 3.12 -15.46
CA CYS A 108 -7.61 3.57 -16.83
C CYS A 108 -8.96 3.88 -17.49
N ASN A 109 -9.01 4.95 -18.29
CA ASN A 109 -10.20 5.21 -19.11
C ASN A 109 -10.33 4.17 -20.24
N PHE A 110 -11.52 4.07 -20.84
CA PHE A 110 -11.67 3.23 -22.02
C PHE A 110 -10.76 3.69 -23.15
N GLY A 111 -10.03 2.74 -23.74
CA GLY A 111 -9.08 3.03 -24.81
C GLY A 111 -7.80 3.74 -24.38
N CYS A 112 -7.53 3.79 -23.08
CA CYS A 112 -6.28 4.21 -22.50
C CYS A 112 -5.11 3.38 -23.04
N ALA A 113 -4.06 4.05 -23.51
CA ALA A 113 -2.80 3.39 -23.84
C ALA A 113 -2.10 2.99 -22.54
N TYR A 114 -1.41 1.85 -22.55
CA TYR A 114 -0.64 1.40 -21.40
C TYR A 114 0.49 0.47 -21.83
N PHE A 115 1.45 0.30 -20.94
CA PHE A 115 2.54 -0.62 -21.10
C PHE A 115 2.90 -1.30 -19.78
N ILE A 116 3.58 -2.44 -19.88
CA ILE A 116 4.08 -3.19 -18.73
C ILE A 116 5.56 -3.47 -18.94
N LEU A 117 6.37 -2.98 -18.01
CA LEU A 117 7.79 -3.26 -17.90
C LEU A 117 8.03 -4.33 -16.84
N HIS A 118 8.81 -5.34 -17.18
CA HIS A 118 9.34 -6.30 -16.23
C HIS A 118 10.76 -5.91 -15.82
N ASN A 119 11.00 -5.89 -14.52
CA ASN A 119 12.31 -5.64 -13.94
C ASN A 119 13.03 -6.99 -13.75
N LEU A 120 14.15 -7.19 -14.44
CA LEU A 120 14.90 -8.45 -14.38
C LEU A 120 15.82 -8.50 -13.15
N ASP A 121 16.27 -7.36 -12.64
CA ASP A 121 17.14 -7.27 -11.45
C ASP A 121 16.45 -6.50 -10.31
N VAL A 122 15.50 -7.18 -9.67
CA VAL A 122 14.68 -6.57 -8.62
C VAL A 122 15.49 -6.40 -7.35
N LYS A 123 15.61 -5.15 -6.89
CA LYS A 123 16.18 -4.79 -5.58
C LYS A 123 15.26 -5.30 -4.46
N THR A 124 15.39 -6.58 -4.12
CA THR A 124 14.64 -7.15 -3.00
C THR A 124 15.19 -6.62 -1.70
N ALA A 125 14.33 -5.97 -0.90
CA ALA A 125 14.69 -5.67 0.48
C ALA A 125 14.93 -6.99 1.22
N PRO A 126 16.06 -7.16 1.93
CA PRO A 126 16.36 -8.41 2.61
C PRO A 126 15.23 -8.76 3.58
N LYS A 127 14.66 -9.97 3.42
CA LYS A 127 13.60 -10.47 4.32
C LYS A 127 14.10 -10.37 5.76
N PRO A 128 13.34 -9.79 6.70
CA PRO A 128 13.75 -9.79 8.09
C PRO A 128 13.89 -11.26 8.51
N ARG A 129 15.12 -11.66 8.88
CA ARG A 129 15.39 -13.01 9.39
C ARG A 129 14.49 -13.20 10.59
N ARG A 130 13.39 -13.93 10.41
CA ARG A 130 12.49 -14.30 11.49
C ARG A 130 13.34 -15.07 12.47
N ASN A 131 13.68 -14.46 13.61
CA ASN A 131 14.40 -15.13 14.68
C ASN A 131 13.61 -16.39 14.98
N ARG A 132 14.10 -17.55 14.54
CA ARG A 132 13.58 -18.85 14.92
C ARG A 132 13.73 -18.86 16.43
N ARG A 133 12.64 -18.51 17.14
CA ARG A 133 12.54 -18.74 18.58
C ARG A 133 12.93 -20.19 18.75
N ARG A 134 14.09 -20.43 19.37
CA ARG A 134 14.53 -21.76 19.78
C ARG A 134 13.34 -22.39 20.47
N ARG A 135 12.72 -23.37 19.81
CA ARG A 135 11.67 -24.18 20.41
C ARG A 135 12.39 -24.88 21.55
N ASN A 136 12.13 -24.40 22.76
CA ASN A 136 12.74 -24.95 23.97
C ASN A 136 12.15 -26.35 24.14
N THR A 137 12.87 -27.35 23.65
CA THR A 137 12.49 -28.76 23.74
C THR A 137 12.72 -29.25 25.17
N ASN A 138 11.96 -28.72 26.12
CA ASN A 138 11.82 -29.31 27.45
C ASN A 138 10.52 -30.11 27.47
N GLY A 139 10.49 -31.21 26.71
CA GLY A 139 9.55 -32.30 26.95
C GLY A 139 10.13 -33.22 28.03
N PRO A 140 9.34 -33.67 29.02
CA PRO A 140 9.86 -34.55 30.07
C PRO A 140 10.30 -35.88 29.44
N LYS A 141 11.56 -36.24 29.68
CA LYS A 141 12.12 -37.55 29.36
C LYS A 141 11.47 -38.57 30.29
N VAL A 142 10.46 -39.29 29.81
CA VAL A 142 9.87 -40.41 30.54
C VAL A 142 10.86 -41.57 30.47
N GLU A 143 11.63 -41.74 31.53
CA GLU A 143 12.40 -42.96 31.79
C GLU A 143 11.42 -44.09 32.12
N LYS A 144 11.41 -45.12 31.27
CA LYS A 144 10.59 -46.33 31.48
C LYS A 144 11.53 -47.46 31.85
N THR A 145 11.73 -47.65 33.16
CA THR A 145 12.33 -48.84 33.75
C THR A 145 11.27 -49.90 34.05
N THR A 146 11.71 -51.15 33.93
CA THR A 146 11.18 -52.42 34.48
C THR A 146 9.90 -53.03 33.89
N ALA A 147 10.15 -54.02 33.03
CA ALA A 147 9.87 -55.46 33.22
C ALA A 147 8.43 -56.02 33.27
N THR A 148 8.33 -57.19 32.62
CA THR A 148 7.48 -58.38 32.85
C THR A 148 6.11 -58.54 32.16
N ALA A 149 6.10 -59.58 31.31
CA ALA A 149 5.09 -60.66 31.16
C ALA A 149 3.69 -60.39 30.55
N ALA A 150 3.47 -61.09 29.44
CA ALA A 150 2.30 -61.88 29.03
C ALA A 150 0.85 -61.37 29.27
N GLN A 151 0.07 -61.39 28.18
CA GLN A 151 -1.40 -61.26 28.08
C GLN A 151 -2.13 -62.48 28.73
N PRO A 152 -3.49 -62.63 28.74
CA PRO A 152 -4.57 -61.81 28.13
C PRO A 152 -5.89 -61.64 28.93
N ALA A 153 -6.80 -60.83 28.35
CA ALA A 153 -8.29 -60.88 28.37
C ALA A 153 -9.08 -60.70 29.69
N VAL A 154 -10.05 -59.76 29.70
CA VAL A 154 -11.52 -60.02 29.67
C VAL A 154 -12.34 -58.71 29.59
N LYS A 155 -13.53 -58.82 28.97
CA LYS A 155 -14.59 -57.81 28.77
C LYS A 155 -15.27 -57.39 30.08
N ALA A 156 -15.88 -56.20 30.12
CA ALA A 156 -17.34 -56.02 30.27
C ALA A 156 -17.75 -54.56 30.57
N ASP A 157 -18.93 -54.25 30.07
CA ASP A 157 -19.70 -53.01 30.14
C ASP A 157 -20.14 -52.61 31.56
N THR A 158 -20.51 -51.33 31.73
CA THR A 158 -21.83 -50.85 32.23
C THR A 158 -21.72 -49.60 33.13
N ALA A 159 -22.76 -48.78 32.97
CA ALA A 159 -23.02 -47.44 33.48
C ALA A 159 -23.12 -47.27 35.02
N GLY A 160 -22.93 -46.01 35.44
CA GLY A 160 -23.63 -45.34 36.53
C GLY A 160 -23.19 -45.66 37.96
N ASP A 161 -22.57 -44.71 38.66
CA ASP A 161 -23.27 -43.78 39.58
C ASP A 161 -22.25 -42.86 40.30
N LYS A 162 -22.70 -41.68 40.72
CA LYS A 162 -21.99 -40.73 41.62
C LYS A 162 -22.22 -41.17 43.10
N PRO A 163 -21.52 -40.67 44.16
CA PRO A 163 -21.13 -39.26 44.33
C PRO A 163 -19.87 -38.94 45.17
N SER A 164 -19.62 -37.62 45.23
CA SER A 164 -19.02 -36.83 46.30
C SER A 164 -17.59 -37.15 46.79
N HIS A 165 -16.66 -36.25 46.47
CA HIS A 165 -16.07 -35.42 47.53
C HIS A 165 -15.69 -34.04 46.99
N ALA A 166 -16.30 -33.02 47.59
CA ALA A 166 -15.93 -31.63 47.43
C ALA A 166 -14.52 -31.43 48.00
N ASN A 167 -13.65 -30.72 47.28
CA ASN A 167 -12.71 -29.86 47.97
C ASN A 167 -12.55 -28.53 47.24
N ASN A 168 -12.95 -27.49 47.95
CA ASN A 168 -12.99 -26.11 47.54
C ASN A 168 -11.58 -25.55 47.70
N ASN A 169 -10.91 -25.17 46.61
CA ASN A 169 -9.71 -24.33 46.73
C ASN A 169 -9.81 -23.12 45.80
N HIS A 170 -10.63 -22.17 46.26
CA HIS A 170 -10.60 -20.80 45.82
C HIS A 170 -9.24 -20.16 46.14
N ARG A 171 -8.83 -19.26 45.24
CA ARG A 171 -7.81 -18.20 45.40
C ARG A 171 -6.35 -18.65 45.36
N ARG A 172 -5.76 -18.58 44.15
CA ARG A 172 -4.58 -17.71 43.91
C ARG A 172 -4.64 -17.09 42.50
N ARG A 173 -5.32 -15.93 42.40
CA ARG A 173 -5.08 -14.93 41.36
C ARG A 173 -3.75 -14.25 41.69
N SER A 174 -2.67 -14.60 41.00
CA SER A 174 -1.43 -13.82 40.92
C SER A 174 -0.85 -14.01 39.51
N ARG A 175 -1.19 -13.11 38.58
CA ARG A 175 -0.32 -12.01 38.11
C ARG A 175 1.08 -12.47 37.70
N HIS A 176 1.28 -12.68 36.40
CA HIS A 176 2.48 -12.21 35.71
C HIS A 176 2.26 -12.07 34.19
N ARG A 177 1.63 -10.95 33.78
CA ARG A 177 1.79 -10.42 32.42
C ARG A 177 3.12 -9.67 32.38
N ARG A 178 4.19 -10.35 31.96
CA ARG A 178 5.42 -9.66 31.54
C ARG A 178 5.16 -9.02 30.17
N ARG A 179 4.77 -7.75 30.19
CA ARG A 179 4.70 -6.90 28.99
C ARG A 179 6.07 -6.24 28.84
N ASN A 180 6.98 -6.95 28.17
CA ASN A 180 8.28 -6.37 27.81
C ASN A 180 8.06 -5.49 26.57
N THR A 181 7.93 -4.19 26.80
CA THR A 181 7.77 -3.17 25.74
C THR A 181 8.80 -2.09 26.00
N THR A 182 10.03 -2.37 25.56
CA THR A 182 11.09 -1.37 25.42
C THR A 182 11.00 -0.82 23.99
N HIS A 183 10.34 0.33 23.81
CA HIS A 183 10.44 1.13 22.60
C HIS A 183 11.45 2.27 22.85
N PRO A 184 12.43 2.51 21.96
CA PRO A 184 13.48 3.52 22.13
C PRO A 184 13.05 4.95 21.73
N TYR A 185 11.77 5.29 21.87
CA TYR A 185 11.25 6.62 21.55
C TYR A 185 10.15 7.01 22.53
N THR A 186 10.17 8.29 22.96
CA THR A 186 9.17 8.89 23.84
C THR A 186 7.94 9.32 23.02
N GLU A 187 6.83 8.60 23.18
CA GLU A 187 5.52 9.12 22.75
C GLU A 187 5.03 10.16 23.77
N GLU A 188 5.12 11.44 23.42
CA GLU A 188 4.38 12.48 24.14
C GLU A 188 2.88 12.33 23.84
N ARG A 189 2.11 12.04 24.89
CA ARG A 189 0.65 11.98 24.84
C ARG A 189 0.09 13.39 24.60
N ARG A 190 -0.09 13.78 23.34
CA ARG A 190 -0.89 14.95 22.99
C ARG A 190 -2.35 14.69 23.40
N THR A 191 -2.86 15.50 24.32
CA THR A 191 -4.29 15.56 24.61
C THR A 191 -5.01 16.08 23.37
N THR A 192 -5.95 15.29 22.85
CA THR A 192 -6.84 15.73 21.77
C THR A 192 -7.77 16.78 22.33
N VAL A 193 -7.54 18.05 22.01
CA VAL A 193 -8.51 19.12 22.27
C VAL A 193 -9.70 18.86 21.34
N LYS A 194 -10.89 18.65 21.91
CA LYS A 194 -12.14 18.55 21.14
C LYS A 194 -12.32 19.85 20.35
N PRO A 195 -12.63 19.81 19.04
CA PRO A 195 -12.96 21.01 18.30
C PRO A 195 -14.24 21.62 18.88
N THR A 196 -14.17 22.87 19.30
CA THR A 196 -15.34 23.67 19.65
C THR A 196 -16.12 23.95 18.37
N SER A 197 -17.41 23.58 18.36
CA SER A 197 -18.31 23.85 17.24
C SER A 197 -18.50 25.35 17.08
N THR A 198 -17.78 25.95 16.15
CA THR A 198 -18.10 27.29 15.65
C THR A 198 -19.33 27.15 14.75
N ALA A 199 -20.35 27.96 15.03
CA ALA A 199 -21.65 27.91 14.39
C ALA A 199 -21.54 27.96 12.86
N ALA A 200 -22.13 26.97 12.20
CA ALA A 200 -22.31 26.95 10.76
C ALA A 200 -23.15 28.17 10.36
N LYS A 201 -22.60 29.05 9.52
CA LYS A 201 -23.41 30.05 8.81
C LYS A 201 -24.14 29.31 7.70
N THR A 202 -25.43 29.03 7.94
CA THR A 202 -26.35 28.49 6.95
C THR A 202 -26.47 29.49 5.80
N VAL A 203 -25.97 29.15 4.62
CA VAL A 203 -26.23 29.88 3.38
C VAL A 203 -27.57 29.38 2.86
N THR A 204 -28.65 30.12 3.14
CA THR A 204 -29.95 29.92 2.50
C THR A 204 -29.88 30.44 1.07
N VAL A 205 -29.95 29.54 0.09
CA VAL A 205 -30.20 29.91 -1.30
C VAL A 205 -31.69 30.21 -1.42
N ALA A 206 -32.05 31.49 -1.49
CA ALA A 206 -33.43 31.90 -1.75
C ALA A 206 -33.77 31.67 -3.22
N THR A 207 -34.46 30.57 -3.51
CA THR A 207 -35.28 30.40 -4.71
C THR A 207 -36.54 31.25 -4.60
N GLY A 208 -36.77 32.13 -5.58
CA GLY A 208 -38.08 32.71 -5.89
C GLY A 208 -38.39 34.04 -5.21
N GLY A 209 -38.18 35.14 -5.93
CA GLY A 209 -38.68 36.46 -5.53
C GLY A 209 -38.55 37.46 -6.68
N GLN A 210 -39.68 37.87 -7.25
CA GLN A 210 -39.77 38.86 -8.31
C GLN A 210 -39.15 40.18 -7.86
N GLY A 211 -38.11 40.63 -8.57
CA GLY A 211 -37.53 41.96 -8.39
C GLY A 211 -36.85 42.38 -9.68
N ARG A 212 -37.45 43.34 -10.39
CA ARG A 212 -36.86 43.98 -11.57
C ARG A 212 -35.53 44.63 -11.17
N ARG A 213 -34.41 43.96 -11.44
CA ARG A 213 -33.08 44.55 -11.26
C ARG A 213 -32.72 45.33 -12.53
N HIS A 214 -32.60 46.64 -12.38
CA HIS A 214 -32.08 47.53 -13.43
C HIS A 214 -30.55 47.40 -13.47
N PHE A 215 -30.00 47.04 -14.62
CA PHE A 215 -28.55 46.99 -14.84
C PHE A 215 -28.16 48.08 -15.83
N THR A 216 -27.21 48.95 -15.47
CA THR A 216 -26.65 49.95 -16.38
C THR A 216 -25.33 49.45 -16.94
N ILE A 217 -25.29 49.15 -18.23
CA ILE A 217 -24.07 48.74 -18.95
C ILE A 217 -23.29 50.00 -19.31
N ARG A 218 -22.06 50.16 -18.80
CA ARG A 218 -21.14 51.21 -19.25
C ARG A 218 -20.27 50.64 -20.38
N LYS A 219 -20.38 51.24 -21.57
CA LYS A 219 -19.55 50.93 -22.73
C LYS A 219 -18.16 51.52 -22.48
N LYS A 220 -17.13 50.68 -22.53
CA LYS A 220 -15.73 51.10 -22.44
C LYS A 220 -15.31 51.57 -23.82
N GLU A 221 -14.91 52.83 -23.95
CA GLU A 221 -14.29 53.34 -25.17
C GLU A 221 -12.83 52.90 -25.22
N GLU A 222 -12.44 52.32 -26.36
CA GLU A 222 -11.05 52.02 -26.69
C GLU A 222 -10.32 53.33 -27.05
N LYS A 223 -9.08 53.45 -26.58
CA LYS A 223 -8.16 54.52 -26.92
C LYS A 223 -6.90 53.91 -27.51
#